data_AF-A0A1G2QGV7-F1
#
_entry.id   AF-A0A1G2QGV7-F1
#
_cell.length_a   1.000
_cell.length_b   1.000
_cell.length_c   1.000
_cell.angle_alpha   90.00
_cell.angle_beta   90.00
_cell.angle_gamma   90.00
#
_symmetry.space_group_name_H-M   'P 1'
#
loop_
_entity.id
_entity.type
_entity.pdbx_description
1 polymer ?
#
loop_
_entity_poly.entity_id
_entity_poly.type
_entity_poly.pdbx_seq_one_letter_code
_entity_poly.pdbx_strand_id
1 'polypeptide(L)'
;MKHNKGFTLIELLVVIAIIGILASIVLVSLSGARVRARDAGIRADLAGSRIGAELFYSTTGGNTYYGLCSSLQLAPYLAGKGAPGVNYVCESNEQSYVIGVALSSGYFCVDSRRVVGDYLGPLPATFPGFVCP
;
A
#
# COMPACT_ATOMS: atom_id res chain seq x y z
N MET A 1 -57.17 -25.64 -7.73
CA MET A 1 -56.34 -25.83 -8.93
C MET A 1 -55.13 -24.91 -8.81
N LYS A 2 -53.90 -25.45 -8.71
CA LYS A 2 -52.67 -24.65 -8.57
C LYS A 2 -52.18 -24.24 -9.96
N HIS A 3 -52.28 -22.96 -10.29
CA HIS A 3 -51.68 -22.39 -11.51
C HIS A 3 -50.15 -22.33 -11.32
N ASN A 4 -49.43 -23.24 -11.97
CA ASN A 4 -47.97 -23.14 -12.08
C ASN A 4 -47.67 -22.02 -13.09
N LYS A 5 -47.28 -20.85 -12.59
CA LYS A 5 -46.77 -19.76 -13.42
C LYS A 5 -45.37 -20.14 -13.91
N GLY A 6 -45.24 -20.44 -15.20
CA GLY A 6 -43.95 -20.65 -15.86
C GLY A 6 -43.28 -19.31 -16.15
N PHE A 7 -41.96 -19.25 -15.99
CA PHE A 7 -41.14 -18.11 -16.39
C PHE A 7 -41.08 -18.07 -17.93
N THR A 8 -41.27 -16.90 -18.54
CA THR A 8 -41.17 -16.78 -20.00
C THR A 8 -39.70 -16.67 -20.42
N LEU A 9 -39.37 -17.19 -21.61
CA LEU A 9 -38.02 -17.07 -22.17
C LEU A 9 -37.60 -15.60 -22.36
N ILE A 10 -38.55 -14.72 -22.66
CA ILE A 10 -38.30 -13.29 -22.84
C ILE A 10 -37.99 -12.59 -21.51
N GLU A 11 -38.63 -12.98 -20.41
CA GLU A 11 -38.30 -12.46 -19.08
C GLU A 11 -36.86 -12.81 -18.69
N LEU A 12 -36.43 -14.04 -18.97
CA LEU A 12 -35.06 -14.45 -18.66
C LEU A 12 -34.04 -13.73 -19.56
N LEU A 13 -34.36 -13.50 -20.83
CA LEU A 13 -33.52 -12.77 -21.78
C LEU A 13 -33.30 -11.31 -21.37
N VAL A 14 -34.35 -10.61 -20.93
CA VAL A 14 -34.24 -9.22 -20.47
C VAL A 14 -33.39 -9.12 -19.20
N VAL A 15 -33.49 -10.10 -18.29
CA VAL A 15 -32.74 -10.09 -17.03
C VAL A 15 -31.24 -10.22 -17.27
N ILE A 16 -30.82 -11.17 -18.12
CA ILE A 16 -29.39 -11.32 -18.43
C ILE A 16 -28.85 -10.11 -19.20
N ALA A 17 -29.68 -9.46 -20.03
CA ALA A 17 -29.30 -8.23 -20.71
C ALA A 17 -29.04 -7.08 -19.72
N ILE A 18 -29.90 -6.89 -18.73
CA ILE A 18 -29.71 -5.85 -17.69
C ILE A 18 -28.51 -6.17 -16.80
N ILE A 19 -28.33 -7.43 -16.38
CA ILE A 19 -27.15 -7.85 -15.58
C ILE A 19 -25.85 -7.59 -16.36
N GLY A 20 -25.83 -7.86 -17.67
CA GLY A 20 -24.67 -7.58 -18.52
C GLY A 20 -24.29 -6.09 -18.56
N ILE A 21 -25.27 -5.20 -18.69
CA ILE A 21 -25.05 -3.75 -18.67
C ILE A 21 -24.49 -3.32 -17.31
N LEU A 22 -25.13 -3.74 -16.21
CA LEU A 22 -24.70 -3.37 -14.85
C LEU A 22 -23.30 -3.91 -14.53
N ALA A 23 -22.98 -5.13 -14.93
CA ALA A 23 -21.68 -5.75 -14.69
C ALA A 23 -20.53 -4.99 -15.40
N SER A 24 -20.76 -4.48 -16.60
CA SER A 24 -19.75 -3.73 -17.36
C SER A 24 -19.32 -2.43 -16.65
N ILE A 25 -20.27 -1.70 -16.06
CA ILE A 25 -20.03 -0.43 -15.36
C ILE A 25 -19.26 -0.68 -14.06
N VAL A 26 -19.64 -1.72 -13.32
CA VAL A 26 -19.00 -2.08 -12.03
C VAL A 26 -17.54 -2.50 -12.22
N LEU A 27 -17.21 -3.18 -13.33
CA LEU A 27 -15.84 -3.63 -13.59
C LEU A 27 -14.86 -2.44 -13.73
N VAL A 28 -15.27 -1.39 -14.46
CA VAL A 28 -14.43 -0.20 -14.68
C VAL A 28 -14.17 0.53 -13.36
N SER A 29 -15.20 0.72 -12.52
CA SER A 29 -15.06 1.43 -11.24
C SER A 29 -14.23 0.66 -10.22
N LEU A 30 -14.30 -0.67 -10.22
CA LEU A 30 -13.58 -1.53 -9.27
C LEU A 30 -12.07 -1.54 -9.51
N SER A 31 -11.62 -1.37 -10.76
CA SER A 31 -10.18 -1.35 -11.09
C SER A 31 -9.43 -0.23 -10.36
N GLY A 32 -9.94 1.00 -10.42
CA GLY A 32 -9.36 2.15 -9.73
C GLY A 32 -9.52 2.08 -8.21
N ALA A 33 -10.63 1.52 -7.71
CA ALA A 33 -10.85 1.33 -6.28
C ALA A 33 -9.81 0.40 -5.64
N ARG A 34 -9.47 -0.71 -6.32
CA ARG A 34 -8.43 -1.65 -5.84
C ARG A 34 -7.06 -0.99 -5.73
N VAL A 35 -6.68 -0.17 -6.71
CA VAL A 35 -5.39 0.55 -6.68
C VAL A 35 -5.32 1.50 -5.50
N ARG A 36 -6.39 2.29 -5.25
CA ARG A 36 -6.46 3.20 -4.11
C ARG A 36 -6.47 2.47 -2.77
N ALA A 37 -7.18 1.35 -2.67
CA ALA A 37 -7.21 0.53 -1.46
C ALA A 37 -5.83 -0.05 -1.14
N ARG A 38 -5.11 -0.53 -2.17
CA ARG A 38 -3.71 -0.95 -2.05
C ARG A 38 -2.86 0.21 -1.53
N ASP A 39 -2.88 1.35 -2.22
CA ASP A 39 -2.07 2.51 -1.84
C ASP A 39 -2.41 3.06 -0.43
N ALA A 40 -3.64 2.89 0.04
CA ALA A 40 -4.03 3.24 1.41
C ALA A 40 -3.45 2.26 2.45
N GLY A 41 -3.50 0.96 2.19
CA GLY A 41 -2.86 -0.05 3.07
C GLY A 41 -1.36 0.20 3.20
N ILE A 42 -0.71 0.51 2.08
CA ILE A 42 0.70 0.86 2.01
C ILE A 42 1.05 2.05 2.93
N ARG A 43 0.23 3.11 2.92
CA ARG A 43 0.44 4.28 3.77
C ARG A 43 0.29 3.92 5.25
N ALA A 44 -0.68 3.09 5.60
CA ALA A 44 -0.89 2.63 6.97
C ALA A 44 0.31 1.81 7.48
N ASP A 45 0.81 0.89 6.66
CA ASP A 45 1.96 0.06 7.00
C ASP A 45 3.23 0.90 7.19
N LEU A 46 3.52 1.81 6.26
CA LEU A 46 4.70 2.68 6.36
C LEU A 46 4.57 3.68 7.51
N ALA A 47 3.39 4.22 7.78
CA ALA A 47 3.18 5.07 8.95
C ALA A 47 3.46 4.30 10.26
N GLY A 48 3.10 3.02 10.31
CA GLY A 48 3.43 2.12 11.43
C GLY A 48 4.93 1.83 11.56
N SER A 49 5.67 1.80 10.44
CA SER A 49 7.11 1.52 10.41
C SER A 49 7.94 2.48 11.29
N ARG A 50 7.47 3.71 11.49
CA ARG A 50 8.07 4.68 12.41
C ARG A 50 8.13 4.19 13.85
N ILE A 51 7.06 3.55 14.31
CA ILE A 51 7.00 3.01 15.67
C ILE A 51 7.99 1.84 15.79
N GLY A 52 8.06 0.98 14.76
CA GLY A 52 9.05 -0.10 14.68
C GLY A 52 10.48 0.43 14.68
N ALA A 53 10.75 1.53 13.98
CA ALA A 53 12.06 2.17 13.94
C ALA A 53 12.47 2.75 15.31
N GLU A 54 11.55 3.42 16.00
CA GLU A 54 11.79 3.96 17.34
C GLU A 54 11.99 2.85 18.38
N LEU A 55 11.22 1.77 18.27
CA LEU A 55 11.40 0.59 19.11
C LEU A 55 12.76 -0.07 18.87
N PHE A 56 13.19 -0.16 17.60
CA PHE A 56 14.50 -0.68 17.26
C PHE A 56 15.61 0.15 17.90
N TYR A 57 15.54 1.48 17.75
CA TYR A 57 16.53 2.40 18.34
C TYR A 57 16.66 2.22 19.85
N SER A 58 15.53 2.12 20.56
CA SER A 58 15.49 2.01 22.03
C SER A 58 15.80 0.62 22.58
N THR A 59 15.59 -0.45 21.81
CA THR A 59 15.72 -1.84 22.31
C THR A 59 16.88 -2.63 21.70
N THR A 60 16.96 -2.68 20.38
CA THR A 60 17.80 -3.63 19.65
C THR A 60 19.05 -2.97 19.07
N GLY A 61 18.91 -1.74 18.57
CA GLY A 61 19.97 -0.97 17.94
C GLY A 61 20.88 -0.22 18.92
N GLY A 62 20.60 -0.26 20.22
CA GLY A 62 21.46 0.34 21.25
C GLY A 62 21.66 1.85 21.07
N ASN A 63 20.57 2.60 20.83
CA ASN A 63 20.58 4.01 20.44
C ASN A 63 21.16 4.26 19.03
N THR A 64 20.96 3.30 18.12
CA THR A 64 21.30 3.49 16.71
C THR A 64 20.20 2.98 15.79
N TYR A 65 20.09 3.56 14.59
CA TYR A 65 19.26 3.01 13.51
C TYR A 65 20.07 2.12 12.54
N TYR A 66 21.34 1.85 12.83
CA TYR A 66 22.18 1.03 11.96
C TYR A 66 21.64 -0.41 11.92
N GLY A 67 21.43 -0.94 10.71
CA GLY A 67 20.83 -2.27 10.53
C GLY A 67 19.29 -2.34 10.67
N LEU A 68 18.62 -1.21 10.89
CA LEU A 68 17.15 -1.11 10.95
C LEU A 68 16.49 -1.75 9.71
N CYS A 69 17.00 -1.44 8.52
CA CYS A 69 16.43 -1.92 7.25
C CYS A 69 16.50 -3.44 7.06
N SER A 70 17.36 -4.11 7.81
CA SER A 70 17.48 -5.57 7.85
C SER A 70 16.84 -6.21 9.10
N SER A 71 16.20 -5.40 9.95
CA SER A 71 15.67 -5.87 11.23
C SER A 71 14.31 -6.57 11.10
N LEU A 72 14.09 -7.62 11.90
CA LEU A 72 12.79 -8.29 11.98
C LEU A 72 11.69 -7.38 12.54
N GLN A 73 12.05 -6.33 13.29
CA GLN A 73 11.09 -5.38 13.85
C GLN A 73 10.44 -4.48 12.80
N LEU A 74 11.14 -4.23 11.68
CA LEU A 74 10.59 -3.50 10.54
C LEU A 74 9.87 -4.42 9.54
N ALA A 75 10.20 -5.71 9.55
CA ALA A 75 9.62 -6.71 8.67
C ALA A 75 8.08 -6.73 8.61
N PRO A 76 7.30 -6.62 9.70
CA PRO A 76 5.83 -6.63 9.60
C PRO A 76 5.27 -5.40 8.87
N TYR A 77 5.96 -4.26 8.91
CA TYR A 77 5.57 -3.02 8.22
C TYR A 77 6.01 -2.98 6.75
N LEU A 78 6.91 -3.90 6.39
CA LEU A 78 7.37 -4.11 5.02
C LEU A 78 6.84 -5.44 4.45
N ALA A 79 6.08 -6.21 5.23
CA ALA A 79 5.51 -7.48 4.83
C ALA A 79 4.42 -7.24 3.79
N GLY A 80 4.63 -7.75 2.57
CA GLY A 80 3.80 -7.45 1.39
C GLY A 80 4.47 -6.48 0.40
N LYS A 81 5.61 -5.89 0.74
CA LYS A 81 6.43 -5.02 -0.12
C LYS A 81 7.52 -5.74 -0.90
N GLY A 82 7.71 -7.03 -0.62
CA GLY A 82 8.36 -8.00 -1.52
C GLY A 82 7.41 -8.61 -2.54
N ALA A 83 6.15 -8.15 -2.62
CA ALA A 83 5.25 -8.58 -3.68
C ALA A 83 5.77 -8.07 -5.05
N PRO A 84 5.64 -8.86 -6.13
CA PRO A 84 6.07 -8.44 -7.46
C PRO A 84 5.46 -7.08 -7.84
N GLY A 85 6.31 -6.09 -8.12
CA GLY A 85 5.90 -4.77 -8.60
C GLY A 85 5.75 -3.66 -7.53
N VAL A 86 6.13 -3.90 -6.28
CA VAL A 86 6.22 -2.84 -5.26
C VAL A 86 7.68 -2.49 -5.00
N ASN A 87 8.08 -1.28 -5.36
CA ASN A 87 9.44 -0.79 -5.14
C ASN A 87 9.51 -0.03 -3.82
N TYR A 88 10.47 -0.36 -2.96
CA TYR A 88 10.72 0.35 -1.70
C TYR A 88 12.21 0.59 -1.51
N VAL A 89 12.52 1.65 -0.79
CA VAL A 89 13.89 2.02 -0.40
C VAL A 89 13.89 2.18 1.10
N CYS A 90 14.82 1.49 1.75
CA CYS A 90 15.08 1.68 3.16
C CYS A 90 16.57 1.98 3.29
N GLU A 91 16.87 3.11 3.87
CA GLU A 91 18.23 3.51 4.21
C GLU A 91 18.29 3.90 5.67
N SER A 92 19.31 3.42 6.37
CA SER A 92 19.54 3.79 7.75
C SER A 92 21.02 3.94 8.04
N ASN A 93 21.33 4.81 9.00
CA ASN A 93 22.65 5.00 9.56
C ASN A 93 22.54 4.99 11.10
N GLU A 94 23.59 5.41 11.80
CA GLU A 94 23.57 5.41 13.27
C GLU A 94 22.50 6.35 13.86
N GLN A 95 22.21 7.50 13.25
CA GLN A 95 21.39 8.55 13.85
C GLN A 95 20.10 8.87 13.07
N SER A 96 19.92 8.30 11.89
CA SER A 96 18.80 8.63 11.00
C SER A 96 18.42 7.45 10.12
N TYR A 97 17.15 7.45 9.71
CA TYR A 97 16.61 6.48 8.78
C TYR A 97 15.60 7.15 7.88
N VAL A 98 15.38 6.54 6.72
CA VAL A 98 14.33 6.89 5.79
C VAL A 98 13.80 5.64 5.12
N ILE A 99 12.48 5.57 4.99
CA ILE A 99 11.77 4.48 4.37
C ILE A 99 10.81 5.09 3.36
N GLY A 100 11.04 4.80 2.08
CA GLY A 100 10.22 5.25 0.97
C GLY A 100 9.60 4.08 0.23
N VAL A 101 8.39 4.25 -0.28
CA VAL A 101 7.71 3.22 -1.08
C VAL A 101 6.97 3.84 -2.26
N ALA A 102 7.10 3.21 -3.43
CA ALA A 102 6.40 3.63 -4.62
C ALA A 102 4.89 3.36 -4.48
N LEU A 103 4.11 4.36 -4.89
CA LEU A 103 2.66 4.32 -5.03
C LEU A 103 2.29 4.36 -6.52
N SER A 104 1.00 4.27 -6.85
CA SER A 104 0.56 4.31 -8.25
C SER A 104 0.81 5.65 -8.95
N SER A 105 0.96 6.75 -8.22
CA SER A 105 1.08 8.12 -8.77
C SER A 105 2.21 8.94 -8.13
N GLY A 106 3.12 8.30 -7.40
CA GLY A 106 4.10 8.99 -6.56
C GLY A 106 4.84 8.02 -5.65
N TYR A 107 5.30 8.52 -4.51
CA TYR A 107 5.81 7.68 -3.43
C TYR A 107 5.40 8.23 -2.07
N PHE A 108 5.39 7.36 -1.07
CA PHE A 108 5.19 7.74 0.33
C PHE A 108 6.49 7.55 1.08
N CYS A 109 6.87 8.51 1.91
CA CYS A 109 8.14 8.48 2.63
C CYS A 109 7.94 8.79 4.11
N VAL A 110 8.73 8.13 4.94
CA VAL A 110 8.82 8.29 6.40
C VAL A 110 10.28 8.43 6.80
N ASP A 111 10.61 9.39 7.66
CA ASP A 111 11.98 9.61 8.15
C ASP A 111 12.09 9.73 9.68
N SER A 112 13.33 9.78 10.16
CA SER A 112 13.68 10.00 11.58
C SER A 112 13.27 11.37 12.11
N ARG A 113 13.04 12.36 11.23
CA ARG A 113 12.55 13.70 11.58
C ARG A 113 11.03 13.75 11.79
N ARG A 114 10.37 12.59 11.77
CA ARG A 114 8.93 12.44 11.98
C ARG A 114 8.11 12.99 10.82
N VAL A 115 8.74 13.23 9.67
CA VAL A 115 8.05 13.57 8.43
C VAL A 115 7.40 12.31 7.88
N VAL A 116 6.14 12.42 7.51
CA VAL A 116 5.33 11.35 6.92
C VAL A 116 4.49 12.01 5.83
N GLY A 117 4.71 11.65 4.58
CA GLY A 117 4.10 12.39 3.48
C GLY A 117 4.08 11.67 2.15
N ASP A 118 3.13 12.09 1.32
CA ASP A 118 3.04 11.72 -0.09
C ASP A 118 3.81 12.72 -0.94
N TYR A 119 4.57 12.19 -1.89
CA TYR A 119 5.43 12.95 -2.77
C TYR A 119 5.15 12.58 -4.23
N LEU A 120 5.24 13.59 -5.10
CA LEU A 120 5.06 13.41 -6.54
C LEU A 120 6.36 12.91 -7.19
N GLY A 121 6.22 12.09 -8.22
CA GLY A 121 7.35 11.56 -9.00
C GLY A 121 7.75 10.13 -8.64
N PRO A 122 8.75 9.57 -9.34
CA PRO A 122 9.24 8.22 -9.05
C PRO A 122 9.96 8.18 -7.70
N LEU A 123 9.90 7.03 -7.03
CA LEU A 123 10.70 6.78 -5.83
C LEU A 123 12.20 6.91 -6.20
N PRO A 124 12.98 7.76 -5.50
CA PRO A 124 14.40 7.87 -5.76
C PRO A 124 15.12 6.59 -5.35
N ALA A 125 16.22 6.25 -6.02
CA ALA A 125 17.02 5.07 -5.68
C ALA A 125 17.70 5.20 -4.32
N THR A 126 18.07 6.43 -3.94
CA THR A 126 18.58 6.78 -2.61
C THR A 126 18.06 8.14 -2.16
N PHE A 127 18.02 8.34 -0.85
CA PHE A 127 17.60 9.60 -0.21
C PHE A 127 18.82 10.36 0.34
N PRO A 128 19.23 11.48 -0.27
CA PRO A 128 20.37 12.24 0.19
C PRO A 128 20.11 12.76 1.62
N GLY A 129 20.98 12.36 2.55
CA GLY A 129 20.88 12.76 3.95
C GLY A 129 19.86 11.99 4.79
N PHE A 130 19.29 10.88 4.28
CA PHE A 130 18.34 10.03 5.01
C PHE A 130 17.05 10.76 5.43
N VAL A 131 16.55 11.65 4.56
CA VAL A 131 15.45 12.56 4.85
C VAL A 131 14.45 12.54 3.70
N CYS A 132 13.16 12.56 4.03
CA CYS A 132 12.13 12.77 3.02
C CYS A 132 12.19 14.22 2.53
N PRO A 133 12.00 14.49 1.23
CA PRO A 133 12.11 15.84 0.70
C PRO A 133 11.11 16.84 1.29
#